data_AF-A0AAN7DQP4-F1
#
_entry.id   AF-A0AAN7DQP4-F1
#
_cell.length_a   1.000
_cell.length_b   1.000
_cell.length_c   1.000
_cell.angle_alpha   90.00
_cell.angle_beta   90.00
_cell.angle_gamma   90.00
#
_symmetry.space_group_name_H-M   'P 1'
#
loop_
_entity.id
_entity.type
_entity.pdbx_description
1 polymer ?
#
loop_
_entity_poly.entity_id
_entity_poly.type
_entity_poly.pdbx_seq_one_letter_code
_entity_poly.pdbx_strand_id
1 'polypeptide(L)'
;MSLVSRELRSGALDNSRAAQEILRSMGHDMSINGIRKSLRRNGLKSRRKVKTNFVSKTNKRLRLAWAKKHRHLTIADWRRWVFSDETRINLWGSDGNSFYWTNGGRIMQSYQVKSQLQGNDGGVMFWSYITAEGPGYGTTIIEGRNKLGLVCRYLEDIIERHF
;
A
#
# COMPACT_ATOMS: atom_id res chain seq x y z
N MET A 1 -0.53 4.74 -33.86
CA MET A 1 -0.11 4.09 -32.58
C MET A 1 0.87 4.94 -31.74
N SER A 2 0.96 6.26 -31.93
CA SER A 2 2.00 7.09 -31.28
C SER A 2 1.59 7.67 -29.92
N LEU A 3 0.31 8.00 -29.71
CA LEU A 3 -0.14 8.72 -28.51
C LEU A 3 -0.35 7.82 -27.29
N VAL A 4 -1.22 6.81 -27.38
CA VAL A 4 -1.51 5.89 -26.26
C VAL A 4 -0.25 5.17 -25.74
N SER A 5 0.62 4.74 -26.65
CA SER A 5 1.90 4.13 -26.28
C SER A 5 2.85 5.12 -25.61
N ARG A 6 2.80 6.42 -25.96
CA ARG A 6 3.59 7.49 -25.32
C ARG A 6 3.05 7.84 -23.94
N GLU A 7 1.73 7.96 -23.80
CA GLU A 7 1.09 8.29 -22.53
C GLU A 7 1.20 7.14 -21.50
N LEU A 8 1.20 5.89 -21.96
CA LEU A 8 1.52 4.73 -21.10
C LEU A 8 3.00 4.70 -20.68
N ARG A 9 3.92 5.28 -21.47
CA ARG A 9 5.35 5.38 -21.15
C ARG A 9 5.68 6.56 -20.24
N SER A 10 4.94 7.66 -20.33
CA SER A 10 5.08 8.82 -19.43
C SER A 10 4.45 8.56 -18.06
N GLY A 11 3.60 7.54 -17.94
CA GLY A 11 2.83 7.27 -16.73
C GLY A 11 1.55 8.11 -16.63
N ALA A 12 1.18 8.82 -17.70
CA ALA A 12 -0.09 9.55 -17.77
C ALA A 12 -1.30 8.62 -17.87
N LEU A 13 -1.09 7.35 -18.24
CA LEU A 13 -2.12 6.30 -18.21
C LEU A 13 -1.69 5.14 -17.34
N ASP A 14 -2.52 4.84 -16.33
CA ASP A 14 -2.19 3.84 -15.32
C ASP A 14 -2.58 2.41 -15.71
N ASN A 15 -3.54 2.25 -16.63
CA ASN A 15 -4.08 0.94 -16.98
C ASN A 15 -4.71 0.90 -18.38
N SER A 16 -4.99 -0.32 -18.86
CA SER A 16 -5.60 -0.55 -20.18
C SER A 16 -7.04 -0.01 -20.31
N ARG A 17 -7.71 0.34 -19.20
CA ARG A 17 -9.05 0.91 -19.19
C ARG A 17 -9.00 2.41 -19.46
N ALA A 18 -8.08 3.13 -18.84
CA ALA A 18 -7.78 4.52 -19.18
C ALA A 18 -7.35 4.67 -20.65
N ALA A 19 -6.55 3.72 -21.15
CA ALA A 19 -6.21 3.65 -22.57
C ALA A 19 -7.44 3.40 -23.47
N GLN A 20 -8.42 2.62 -23.00
CA GLN A 20 -9.66 2.38 -23.74
C GLN A 20 -10.56 3.62 -23.79
N GLU A 21 -10.66 4.37 -22.69
CA GLU A 21 -11.45 5.60 -22.61
C GLU A 21 -10.92 6.66 -23.59
N ILE A 22 -9.60 6.83 -23.67
CA ILE A 22 -8.97 7.74 -24.64
C ILE A 22 -9.17 7.27 -26.08
N LEU A 23 -9.05 5.96 -26.34
CA LEU A 23 -9.30 5.44 -27.68
C LEU A 23 -10.76 5.66 -28.11
N ARG A 24 -11.70 5.47 -27.19
CA ARG A 24 -13.12 5.73 -27.42
C ARG A 24 -13.41 7.20 -27.66
N SER A 25 -12.80 8.12 -26.91
CA SER A 25 -12.94 9.56 -27.15
C SER A 25 -12.34 10.01 -28.49
N MET A 26 -11.41 9.23 -29.04
CA MET A 26 -10.84 9.40 -30.38
C MET A 26 -11.64 8.66 -31.48
N GLY A 27 -12.81 8.11 -31.18
CA GLY A 27 -13.67 7.40 -32.13
C GLY A 27 -13.23 5.97 -32.46
N HIS A 28 -12.30 5.41 -31.69
CA HIS A 28 -11.86 4.03 -31.85
C HIS A 28 -12.48 3.13 -30.77
N ASP A 29 -13.41 2.24 -31.17
CA ASP A 29 -13.87 1.20 -30.26
C ASP A 29 -12.93 -0.01 -30.33
N MET A 30 -12.16 -0.20 -29.25
CA MET A 30 -11.26 -1.32 -29.10
C MET A 30 -11.50 -1.99 -27.76
N SER A 31 -11.57 -3.32 -27.75
CA SER A 31 -11.64 -4.06 -26.51
C SER A 31 -10.33 -3.93 -25.72
N ILE A 32 -10.43 -4.01 -24.39
CA ILE A 32 -9.26 -4.01 -23.48
C ILE A 32 -8.24 -5.10 -23.89
N ASN A 33 -8.72 -6.25 -24.34
CA ASN A 33 -7.87 -7.34 -24.82
C ASN A 33 -7.16 -6.99 -26.12
N GLY A 34 -7.84 -6.31 -27.05
CA GLY A 34 -7.24 -5.75 -28.27
C GLY A 34 -6.11 -4.77 -27.95
N ILE A 35 -6.35 -3.86 -27.00
CA ILE A 35 -5.36 -2.88 -26.54
C ILE A 35 -4.13 -3.60 -25.96
N ARG A 36 -4.32 -4.56 -25.04
CA ARG A 36 -3.22 -5.35 -24.45
C ARG A 36 -2.42 -6.13 -25.51
N LYS A 37 -3.10 -6.71 -26.51
CA LYS A 37 -2.45 -7.46 -27.61
C LYS A 37 -1.64 -6.51 -28.48
N SER A 38 -2.18 -5.34 -28.78
CA SER A 38 -1.51 -4.30 -29.55
C SER A 38 -0.26 -3.78 -28.82
N LEU A 39 -0.35 -3.48 -27.52
CA LEU A 39 0.79 -3.08 -26.70
C LEU A 39 1.91 -4.14 -26.70
N ARG A 40 1.55 -5.42 -26.54
CA ARG A 40 2.52 -6.52 -26.61
C ARG A 40 3.17 -6.66 -27.98
N ARG A 41 2.41 -6.51 -29.08
CA ARG A 41 2.97 -6.49 -30.45
C ARG A 41 3.98 -5.36 -30.64
N ASN A 42 3.80 -4.24 -29.95
CA ASN A 42 4.73 -3.10 -29.97
C ASN A 42 5.87 -3.22 -28.93
N GLY A 43 6.11 -4.41 -28.39
CA GLY A 43 7.23 -4.68 -27.47
C GLY A 43 7.03 -4.22 -26.02
N LEU A 44 5.83 -3.75 -25.64
CA LEU A 44 5.54 -3.35 -24.27
C LEU A 44 5.14 -4.57 -23.42
N LYS A 45 5.74 -4.67 -22.24
CA LYS A 45 5.45 -5.69 -21.22
C LYS A 45 4.86 -5.02 -19.98
N SER A 46 3.82 -5.64 -19.43
CA SER A 46 3.26 -5.22 -18.15
C SER A 46 4.11 -5.75 -17.00
N ARG A 47 4.47 -4.89 -16.05
CA ARG A 47 5.19 -5.25 -14.82
C ARG A 47 4.44 -4.70 -13.60
N ARG A 48 4.52 -5.43 -12.49
CA ARG A 48 3.97 -4.98 -11.21
C ARG A 48 4.81 -3.81 -10.68
N LYS A 49 4.17 -2.71 -10.29
CA LYS A 49 4.83 -1.61 -9.56
C LYS A 49 5.36 -2.17 -8.25
N VAL A 50 6.62 -1.89 -7.94
CA VAL A 50 7.21 -2.34 -6.67
C VAL A 50 6.69 -1.42 -5.56
N LYS A 51 6.06 -2.01 -4.54
CA LYS A 51 5.75 -1.29 -3.29
C LYS A 51 7.04 -1.24 -2.48
N THR A 52 7.80 -0.16 -2.57
CA THR A 52 8.99 0.01 -1.73
C THR A 52 8.72 1.08 -0.70
N ASN A 53 8.76 0.71 0.58
CA ASN A 53 8.94 1.69 1.64
C ASN A 53 10.43 1.97 1.69
N PHE A 54 10.86 3.15 1.25
CA PHE A 54 12.25 3.55 1.37
C PHE A 54 12.60 3.70 2.85
N VAL A 55 13.28 2.69 3.42
CA VAL A 55 13.78 2.75 4.80
C VAL A 55 15.13 3.47 4.78
N SER A 56 15.22 4.60 5.49
CA SER A 56 16.46 5.37 5.61
C SER A 56 17.59 4.51 6.20
N LYS A 57 18.85 4.86 5.89
CA LYS A 57 20.02 4.16 6.47
C LYS A 57 19.97 4.15 8.00
N THR A 58 19.55 5.26 8.60
CA THR A 58 19.35 5.40 10.04
C THR A 58 18.32 4.41 10.58
N ASN A 59 17.14 4.33 9.95
CA ASN A 59 16.08 3.42 10.38
C ASN A 59 16.50 1.95 10.22
N LYS A 60 17.27 1.61 9.18
CA LYS A 60 17.85 0.25 9.03
C LYS A 60 18.76 -0.10 10.20
N ARG A 61 19.65 0.82 10.60
CA ARG A 61 20.56 0.62 11.74
C ARG A 61 19.80 0.44 13.04
N LEU A 62 18.80 1.28 13.31
CA LEU A 62 17.97 1.20 14.52
C LEU A 62 17.19 -0.12 14.58
N ARG A 63 16.55 -0.52 13.47
CA ARG A 63 15.84 -1.81 13.39
C ARG A 63 16.77 -3.00 13.62
N LEU A 64 17.98 -2.97 13.06
CA LEU A 64 18.97 -4.03 13.29
C LEU A 64 19.44 -4.08 14.74
N ALA A 65 19.72 -2.93 15.37
CA ALA A 65 20.10 -2.87 16.77
C ALA A 65 19.00 -3.41 17.69
N TRP A 66 17.75 -3.03 17.41
CA TRP A 66 16.58 -3.53 18.13
C TRP A 66 16.43 -5.05 17.98
N ALA A 67 16.56 -5.59 16.76
CA ALA A 67 16.49 -7.02 16.52
C ALA A 67 17.62 -7.79 17.24
N LYS A 68 18.84 -7.25 17.21
CA LYS A 68 19.98 -7.84 17.93
C LYS A 68 19.80 -7.82 19.44
N LYS A 69 19.18 -6.78 20.00
CA LYS A 69 18.88 -6.64 21.44
C LYS A 69 17.85 -7.67 21.90
N HIS A 70 16.83 -7.93 21.08
CA HIS A 70 15.70 -8.80 21.44
C HIS A 70 15.80 -10.22 20.83
N ARG A 71 16.94 -10.58 20.22
CA ARG A 71 17.11 -11.87 19.52
C ARG A 71 16.93 -13.12 20.39
N HIS A 72 17.10 -12.95 21.70
CA HIS A 72 17.06 -14.03 22.70
C HIS A 72 15.75 -14.02 23.52
N LEU A 73 14.76 -13.20 23.15
CA LEU A 73 13.46 -13.23 23.80
C LEU A 73 12.82 -14.61 23.63
N THR A 74 12.40 -15.18 24.75
CA THR A 74 11.71 -16.48 24.79
C THR A 74 10.24 -16.32 24.39
N ILE A 75 9.56 -17.44 24.13
CA ILE A 75 8.10 -17.43 23.92
C ILE A 75 7.40 -16.78 25.12
N ALA A 76 7.82 -17.07 26.35
CA ALA A 76 7.24 -16.48 27.55
C ALA A 76 7.41 -14.96 27.60
N ASP A 77 8.54 -14.43 27.11
CA ASP A 77 8.75 -12.99 27.00
C ASP A 77 7.82 -12.37 25.96
N TRP A 78 7.69 -12.98 24.78
CA TRP A 78 6.78 -12.52 23.73
C TRP A 78 5.30 -12.55 24.16
N ARG A 79 4.91 -13.49 25.03
CA ARG A 79 3.54 -13.53 25.57
C ARG A 79 3.17 -12.30 26.40
N ARG A 80 4.16 -11.60 26.94
CA ARG A 80 3.99 -10.35 27.71
C ARG A 80 3.97 -9.12 26.81
N TRP A 81 4.01 -9.28 25.48
CA TRP A 81 3.98 -8.14 24.57
C TRP A 81 2.59 -7.93 24.03
N VAL A 82 2.19 -6.67 23.95
CA VAL A 82 0.96 -6.24 23.29
C VAL A 82 1.35 -5.48 22.04
N PHE A 83 0.86 -5.95 20.90
CA PHE A 83 1.07 -5.29 19.61
C PHE A 83 -0.19 -4.51 19.25
N SER A 84 -0.06 -3.21 19.02
CA SER A 84 -1.15 -2.38 18.51
C SER A 84 -0.77 -1.76 17.17
N ASP A 85 -1.77 -1.58 16.30
CA ASP A 85 -1.58 -0.90 15.04
C ASP A 85 -2.89 -0.28 14.55
N GLU A 86 -2.78 0.60 13.57
CA GLU A 86 -3.89 1.21 12.86
C GLU A 86 -3.92 0.73 11.42
N THR A 87 -5.10 0.35 10.95
CA THR A 87 -5.31 0.01 9.55
C THR A 87 -6.43 0.86 8.94
N ARG A 88 -6.23 1.27 7.69
CA ARG A 88 -7.27 1.93 6.91
C ARG A 88 -8.07 0.88 6.16
N ILE A 89 -9.36 0.80 6.44
CA ILE A 89 -10.30 -0.04 5.68
C ILE A 89 -10.93 0.86 4.63
N ASN A 90 -10.50 0.70 3.37
CA ASN A 90 -11.05 1.46 2.25
C ASN A 90 -12.43 0.89 1.88
N LEU A 91 -13.43 1.76 1.75
CA LEU A 91 -14.78 1.38 1.30
C LEU A 91 -14.79 1.12 -0.21
N TRP A 92 -13.96 1.86 -0.96
CA TRP A 92 -13.85 1.78 -2.41
C TRP A 92 -12.41 1.57 -2.86
N GLY A 93 -12.20 0.56 -3.71
CA GLY A 93 -10.90 0.24 -4.28
C GLY A 93 -10.00 -0.58 -3.36
N SER A 94 -9.36 -1.60 -3.92
CA SER A 94 -8.33 -2.36 -3.20
C SER A 94 -7.02 -1.58 -3.14
N ASP A 95 -6.24 -1.77 -2.08
CA ASP A 95 -4.80 -1.39 -2.02
C ASP A 95 -3.93 -2.17 -3.03
N GLY A 96 -4.55 -2.87 -3.98
CA GLY A 96 -4.03 -3.93 -4.82
C GLY A 96 -2.82 -3.57 -5.68
N ASN A 97 -2.42 -4.57 -6.46
CA ASN A 97 -1.25 -4.47 -7.33
C ASN A 97 -1.50 -3.44 -8.43
N SER A 98 -0.73 -2.36 -8.40
CA SER A 98 -0.64 -1.44 -9.53
C SER A 98 0.37 -1.99 -10.53
N PHE A 99 0.09 -1.82 -11.82
CA PHE A 99 0.96 -2.26 -12.91
C PHE A 99 1.42 -1.05 -13.71
N TYR A 100 2.54 -1.19 -14.42
CA TYR A 100 3.02 -0.23 -15.42
C TYR A 100 3.44 -0.98 -16.68
N TRP A 101 3.49 -0.30 -17.82
CA TRP A 101 3.95 -0.86 -19.08
C TRP A 101 5.36 -0.36 -19.40
N THR A 102 6.26 -1.25 -19.82
CA THR A 102 7.66 -0.91 -20.13
C THR A 102 8.19 -1.75 -21.29
N ASN A 103 9.15 -1.21 -22.03
CA ASN A 103 9.91 -1.92 -23.06
C ASN A 103 11.24 -2.52 -22.53
N GLY A 104 11.51 -2.43 -21.22
CA GLY A 104 12.73 -2.98 -20.60
C GLY A 104 13.83 -1.95 -20.30
N GLY A 105 13.49 -0.66 -20.18
CA GLY A 105 14.43 0.37 -19.72
C GLY A 105 15.05 0.03 -18.34
N ARG A 106 16.35 0.31 -18.18
CA ARG A 106 17.16 -0.11 -17.02
C ARG A 106 16.98 0.75 -15.76
N ILE A 107 16.37 1.92 -15.86
CA ILE A 107 16.24 2.88 -14.75
C ILE A 107 14.77 2.94 -14.29
N MET A 108 14.54 2.71 -12.99
CA MET A 108 13.20 2.84 -12.39
C MET A 108 12.78 4.31 -12.38
N GLN A 109 11.70 4.63 -13.08
CA GLN A 109 11.09 5.96 -13.12
C GLN A 109 10.04 6.12 -12.01
N SER A 110 9.76 7.35 -11.57
CA SER A 110 8.85 7.64 -10.45
C SER A 110 7.45 7.03 -10.62
N TYR A 111 6.90 7.02 -11.84
CA TYR A 111 5.59 6.42 -12.15
C TYR A 111 5.56 4.89 -12.06
N GLN A 112 6.72 4.23 -11.99
CA GLN A 112 6.86 2.76 -11.84
C GLN A 112 6.81 2.33 -10.36
N VAL A 113 6.82 3.30 -9.45
CA VAL A 113 6.58 3.11 -8.02
C VAL A 113 5.13 3.49 -7.72
N LYS A 114 4.44 2.70 -6.90
CA LYS A 114 3.12 3.09 -6.41
C LYS A 114 3.34 4.15 -5.33
N SER A 115 2.95 5.41 -5.56
CA SER A 115 2.90 6.39 -4.47
C SER A 115 1.78 5.97 -3.50
N GLN A 116 2.09 5.96 -2.21
CA GLN A 116 1.06 5.88 -1.17
C GLN A 116 0.57 7.30 -0.86
N LEU A 117 0.02 8.00 -1.85
CA LEU A 117 -0.85 9.13 -1.53
C LEU A 117 -2.22 8.53 -1.24
N GLN A 118 -2.52 8.37 0.05
CA GLN A 118 -3.86 8.01 0.52
C GLN A 118 -4.83 9.11 0.06
N GLY A 119 -5.69 8.78 -0.89
CA GLY A 119 -6.81 9.63 -1.27
C GLY A 119 -7.91 9.59 -0.20
N ASN A 120 -8.65 10.69 -0.05
CA ASN A 120 -9.81 10.85 0.83
C ASN A 120 -11.05 10.09 0.32
N ASP A 121 -10.88 8.92 -0.29
CA ASP A 121 -11.94 8.22 -1.04
C ASP A 121 -12.82 7.33 -0.15
N GLY A 122 -13.21 7.82 1.03
CA GLY A 122 -14.11 7.10 1.94
C GLY A 122 -13.48 5.82 2.50
N GLY A 123 -12.71 5.95 3.57
CA GLY A 123 -12.18 4.80 4.31
C GLY A 123 -12.29 5.04 5.81
N VAL A 124 -12.50 3.98 6.57
CA VAL A 124 -12.53 4.03 8.03
C VAL A 124 -11.15 3.68 8.57
N MET A 125 -10.61 4.53 9.43
CA MET A 125 -9.42 4.18 10.22
C MET A 125 -9.85 3.29 11.38
N PHE A 126 -9.23 2.12 11.52
CA PHE A 126 -9.50 1.17 12.58
C PHE A 126 -8.23 0.96 13.40
N TRP A 127 -8.36 0.99 14.73
CA TRP A 127 -7.31 0.68 15.67
C TRP A 127 -7.66 -0.58 16.44
N SER A 128 -6.67 -1.44 16.70
CA SER A 128 -6.83 -2.59 17.60
C SER A 128 -5.47 -3.02 18.16
N TYR A 129 -5.50 -3.96 19.09
CA TYR A 129 -4.31 -4.65 19.57
C TYR A 129 -4.47 -6.16 19.57
N ILE A 130 -3.34 -6.87 19.62
CA ILE A 130 -3.23 -8.32 19.66
C ILE A 130 -2.22 -8.70 20.75
N THR A 131 -2.58 -9.71 21.53
CA THR A 131 -1.71 -10.35 22.52
C THR A 131 -1.48 -11.81 22.12
N ALA A 132 -0.69 -12.55 22.90
CA ALA A 132 -0.54 -13.98 22.68
C ALA A 132 -1.81 -14.80 22.96
N GLU A 133 -2.82 -14.21 23.61
CA GLU A 133 -4.11 -14.85 23.91
C GLU A 133 -5.13 -14.63 22.80
N GLY A 134 -4.92 -13.62 21.95
CA GLY A 134 -5.79 -13.34 20.82
C GLY A 134 -5.92 -11.85 20.51
N PRO A 135 -6.85 -11.49 19.61
CA PRO A 135 -7.19 -10.11 19.33
C PRO A 135 -7.89 -9.47 20.54
N GLY A 136 -7.47 -8.26 20.89
CA GLY A 136 -8.11 -7.45 21.91
C GLY A 136 -9.22 -6.56 21.35
N TYR A 137 -9.59 -5.55 22.14
CA TYR A 137 -10.57 -4.55 21.71
C TYR A 137 -10.07 -3.78 20.47
N GLY A 138 -11.02 -3.47 19.57
CA GLY A 138 -10.75 -2.64 18.41
C GLY A 138 -11.88 -1.63 18.19
N THR A 139 -11.53 -0.46 17.67
CA THR A 139 -12.46 0.65 17.46
C THR A 139 -12.13 1.46 16.21
N THR A 140 -13.16 2.12 15.67
CA THR A 140 -13.01 3.05 14.56
C THR A 140 -12.54 4.40 15.09
N ILE A 141 -11.46 4.93 14.50
CA ILE A 141 -10.99 6.29 14.75
C ILE A 141 -11.85 7.23 13.90
N ILE A 142 -12.66 8.05 14.57
CA ILE A 142 -13.49 9.09 13.94
C ILE A 142 -12.66 10.37 13.84
N GLU A 143 -12.65 11.01 12.66
CA GLU A 143 -11.97 12.28 12.41
C GLU A 143 -12.37 13.33 13.46
N GLY A 144 -11.39 14.02 14.05
CA GLY A 144 -11.59 15.02 15.10
C GLY A 144 -11.35 14.52 16.54
N ARG A 145 -11.23 13.21 16.77
CA ARG A 145 -10.70 12.70 18.06
C ARG A 145 -9.18 12.76 18.06
N ASN A 146 -8.58 13.33 19.11
CA ASN A 146 -7.12 13.31 19.28
C ASN A 146 -6.63 11.85 19.33
N LYS A 147 -5.86 11.45 18.32
CA LYS A 147 -5.25 10.12 18.20
C LYS A 147 -4.46 9.75 19.45
N LEU A 148 -3.71 10.70 20.03
CA LEU A 148 -2.95 10.47 21.27
C LEU A 148 -3.88 10.15 22.45
N GLY A 149 -4.99 10.89 22.58
CA GLY A 149 -5.94 10.72 23.69
C GLY A 149 -6.82 9.46 23.59
N LEU A 150 -6.93 8.86 22.40
CA LEU A 150 -7.49 7.52 22.24
C LEU A 150 -6.46 6.46 22.64
N VAL A 151 -5.25 6.57 22.10
CA VAL A 151 -4.17 5.60 22.39
C VAL A 151 -3.86 5.55 23.89
N CYS A 152 -3.73 6.67 24.59
CA CYS A 152 -3.46 6.66 26.04
C CYS A 152 -4.57 5.96 26.84
N ARG A 153 -5.84 6.28 26.57
CA ARG A 153 -6.98 5.63 27.26
C ARG A 153 -7.02 4.12 27.05
N TYR A 154 -6.74 3.67 25.83
CA TYR A 154 -6.73 2.23 25.56
C TYR A 154 -5.47 1.53 26.07
N LEU A 155 -4.34 2.23 26.19
CA LEU A 155 -3.14 1.69 26.83
C LEU A 155 -3.37 1.44 28.32
N GLU A 156 -4.06 2.33 29.03
CA GLU A 156 -4.46 2.13 30.43
C GLU A 156 -5.33 0.87 30.56
N ASP A 157 -6.37 0.75 29.72
CA ASP A 157 -7.27 -0.41 29.68
C ASP A 157 -6.56 -1.73 29.33
N ILE A 158 -5.52 -1.69 28.48
CA ILE A 158 -4.67 -2.85 28.14
C ILE A 158 -3.81 -3.25 29.33
N ILE A 159 -3.21 -2.27 30.01
CA ILE A 159 -2.34 -2.50 31.17
C ILE A 159 -3.18 -3.17 32.26
N GLU A 160 -4.34 -2.61 32.61
CA GLU A 160 -5.22 -3.15 33.67
C GLU A 160 -5.75 -4.56 33.39
N ARG A 161 -5.93 -4.95 32.11
CA ARG A 161 -6.49 -6.26 31.75
C ARG A 161 -5.45 -7.36 31.60
N HIS A 162 -4.21 -7.02 31.27
CA HIS A 162 -3.18 -8.01 30.89
C HIS A 162 -1.93 -7.98 31.76
N PHE A 163 -1.80 -7.05 32.71
CA PHE A 163 -0.66 -6.94 33.65
C PHE A 163 -1.12 -6.63 35.07
#